data_AF-A0A1V3QEQ4-F1
#
_entry.id   AF-A0A1V3QEQ4-F1
#
_cell.length_a   1.000
_cell.length_b   1.000
_cell.length_c   1.000
_cell.angle_alpha   90.00
_cell.angle_beta   90.00
_cell.angle_gamma   90.00
#
_symmetry.space_group_name_H-M   'P 1'
#
loop_
_entity.id
_entity.type
_entity.pdbx_description
1 polymer ?
#
loop_
_entity_poly.entity_id
_entity_poly.type
_entity_poly.pdbx_seq_one_letter_code
_entity_poly.pdbx_strand_id
1 'polypeptide(L)'
;MQKIRVARLLAAAASVSFFAVAASADAGVPMLFVTFPAMVVALVPIVLLETVVLARTLKARAIPLAKSAAIANVVSTIIGIPLTWVALVILELVTDGGSAHGLATPLQKFLAVTWQAPWLIPYERELYWMVLAASLVLLVPFFFASYFIEAPIVARIERRFPAPQVRAAVFRANVASYIGLAIFNLVWLAWSIEHAPRM
;
A
#
# COMPACT_ATOMS: atom_id res chain seq x y z
N MET A 1 -47.98 -5.19 15.39
CA MET A 1 -46.53 -5.52 15.38
C MET A 1 -45.74 -4.94 14.18
N GLN A 2 -46.36 -4.64 13.03
CA GLN A 2 -45.66 -4.17 11.82
C GLN A 2 -45.13 -2.72 11.92
N LYS A 3 -45.85 -1.80 12.56
CA LYS A 3 -45.46 -0.38 12.72
C LYS A 3 -44.18 -0.17 13.53
N ILE A 4 -43.91 -1.04 14.52
CA ILE A 4 -42.71 -0.97 15.38
C ILE A 4 -41.44 -1.34 14.60
N ARG A 5 -41.55 -2.21 13.58
CA ARG A 5 -40.41 -2.60 12.73
C ARG A 5 -40.02 -1.48 11.77
N VAL A 6 -41.00 -0.77 11.21
CA VAL A 6 -40.76 0.36 10.31
C VAL A 6 -40.13 1.53 11.06
N ALA A 7 -40.61 1.85 12.27
CA ALA A 7 -40.01 2.91 13.09
C ALA A 7 -38.55 2.61 13.48
N ARG A 8 -38.20 1.34 13.76
CA ARG A 8 -36.82 0.92 14.04
C ARG A 8 -35.92 0.96 12.81
N LEU A 9 -36.44 0.59 11.63
CA LEU A 9 -35.71 0.69 10.37
C LEU A 9 -35.46 2.15 9.97
N LEU A 10 -36.44 3.03 10.15
CA LEU A 10 -36.29 4.46 9.92
C LEU A 10 -35.34 5.10 10.93
N ALA A 11 -35.41 4.70 12.20
CA ALA A 11 -34.46 5.16 13.22
C ALA A 11 -33.03 4.67 12.92
N ALA A 12 -32.85 3.40 12.49
CA ALA A 12 -31.54 2.87 12.10
C ALA A 12 -31.00 3.55 10.84
N ALA A 13 -31.85 3.75 9.82
CA ALA A 13 -31.48 4.48 8.60
C ALA A 13 -31.11 5.93 8.92
N ALA A 14 -31.91 6.63 9.75
CA ALA A 14 -31.58 7.97 10.22
C ALA A 14 -30.29 7.98 11.03
N SER A 15 -30.05 6.99 11.90
CA SER A 15 -28.83 6.88 12.69
C SER A 15 -27.59 6.71 11.79
N VAL A 16 -27.70 5.88 10.75
CA VAL A 16 -26.63 5.68 9.74
C VAL A 16 -26.41 6.96 8.92
N SER A 17 -27.48 7.67 8.54
CA SER A 17 -27.37 8.94 7.82
C SER A 17 -26.79 10.07 8.67
N PHE A 18 -27.12 10.16 9.96
CA PHE A 18 -26.54 11.14 10.88
C PHE A 18 -25.06 10.83 11.20
N PHE A 19 -24.67 9.55 11.26
CA PHE A 19 -23.26 9.15 11.37
C PHE A 19 -22.46 9.53 10.12
N ALA A 20 -23.06 9.38 8.93
CA ALA A 20 -22.43 9.74 7.66
C ALA A 20 -22.20 11.25 7.50
N VAL A 21 -23.09 12.10 8.03
CA VAL A 21 -22.92 13.56 8.01
C VAL A 21 -21.88 14.03 9.03
N ALA A 22 -21.78 13.40 10.20
CA ALA A 22 -20.71 13.69 11.17
C ALA A 22 -19.33 13.19 10.68
N ALA A 23 -19.30 12.18 9.82
CA ALA A 23 -18.09 11.68 9.13
C ALA A 23 -17.68 12.50 7.90
N SER A 24 -18.44 13.55 7.55
CA SER A 24 -18.11 14.51 6.49
C SER A 24 -17.15 15.63 6.94
N ALA A 25 -16.58 15.53 8.14
CA ALA A 25 -15.54 16.44 8.62
C ALA A 25 -14.18 15.97 8.10
N ASP A 26 -13.53 16.75 7.23
CA ASP A 26 -12.11 16.65 6.78
C ASP A 26 -11.39 15.33 7.11
N ALA A 27 -11.95 14.22 6.66
CA ALA A 27 -11.38 12.92 6.93
C ALA A 27 -10.15 12.80 6.03
N GLY A 28 -8.96 12.66 6.63
CA GLY A 28 -7.76 12.46 5.83
C GLY A 28 -7.88 11.27 4.88
N VAL A 29 -7.02 11.23 3.88
CA VAL A 29 -7.01 10.24 2.80
C VAL A 29 -6.25 9.01 3.27
N PRO A 30 -6.95 7.91 3.64
CA PRO A 30 -6.28 6.68 4.04
C PRO A 30 -5.59 6.05 2.83
N MET A 31 -4.26 6.08 2.80
CA MET A 31 -3.49 5.67 1.63
C MET A 31 -3.65 4.19 1.28
N LEU A 32 -4.06 3.34 2.23
CA LEU A 32 -4.42 1.96 1.93
C LEU A 32 -5.55 1.88 0.90
N PHE A 33 -6.64 2.64 1.05
CA PHE A 33 -7.77 2.55 0.13
C PHE A 33 -7.47 3.15 -1.25
N VAL A 34 -6.51 4.07 -1.32
CA VAL A 34 -6.03 4.63 -2.59
C VAL A 34 -5.11 3.66 -3.31
N THR A 35 -4.15 3.06 -2.58
CA THR A 35 -3.12 2.20 -3.18
C THR A 35 -3.59 0.78 -3.40
N PHE A 36 -4.55 0.26 -2.63
CA PHE A 36 -4.97 -1.14 -2.70
C PHE A 36 -5.53 -1.58 -4.06
N PRO A 37 -6.41 -0.82 -4.73
CA PRO A 37 -6.82 -1.15 -6.10
C PRO A 37 -5.63 -1.23 -7.07
N ALA A 38 -4.67 -0.30 -6.96
CA ALA A 38 -3.47 -0.31 -7.79
C ALA A 38 -2.58 -1.53 -7.49
N MET A 39 -2.44 -1.93 -6.22
CA MET A 39 -1.70 -3.13 -5.82
C MET A 39 -2.32 -4.42 -6.37
N VAL A 40 -3.66 -4.52 -6.39
CA VAL A 40 -4.37 -5.67 -6.99
C VAL A 40 -4.06 -5.79 -8.48
N VAL A 41 -4.06 -4.67 -9.21
CA VAL A 41 -3.68 -4.65 -10.63
C VAL A 41 -2.20 -4.99 -10.82
N ALA A 42 -1.33 -4.45 -9.96
CA ALA A 42 0.12 -4.68 -10.02
C ALA A 42 0.51 -6.11 -9.64
N LEU A 43 -0.35 -6.88 -8.97
CA LEU A 43 -0.06 -8.24 -8.54
C LEU A 43 0.35 -9.15 -9.70
N VAL A 44 -0.32 -9.05 -10.86
CA VAL A 44 -0.01 -9.87 -12.03
C VAL A 44 1.41 -9.58 -12.55
N PRO A 45 1.78 -8.34 -12.92
CA PRO A 45 3.14 -8.07 -13.39
C PRO A 45 4.21 -8.32 -12.33
N ILE A 46 3.92 -8.08 -11.04
CA ILE A 46 4.86 -8.39 -9.93
C ILE A 46 5.13 -9.89 -9.87
N VAL A 47 4.09 -10.73 -9.82
CA VAL A 47 4.25 -12.19 -9.73
C VAL A 47 5.03 -12.72 -10.94
N LEU A 48 4.77 -12.21 -12.13
CA LEU A 48 5.52 -12.60 -13.34
C LEU A 48 7.00 -12.22 -13.23
N LEU A 49 7.30 -10.98 -12.83
CA LEU A 49 8.67 -10.50 -12.66
C LEU A 49 9.41 -11.31 -11.60
N GLU A 50 8.81 -11.49 -10.42
CA GLU A 50 9.42 -12.21 -9.31
C GLU A 50 9.65 -13.67 -9.64
N THR A 51 8.71 -14.31 -10.35
CA THR A 51 8.90 -15.69 -10.85
C THR A 51 10.15 -15.78 -11.73
N VAL A 52 10.37 -14.82 -12.63
CA VAL A 52 11.56 -14.79 -13.49
C VAL A 52 12.84 -14.58 -12.67
N VAL A 53 12.83 -13.67 -11.70
CA VAL A 53 13.99 -13.40 -10.83
C VAL A 53 14.32 -14.60 -9.95
N LEU A 54 13.30 -15.25 -9.37
CA LEU A 54 13.46 -16.48 -8.59
C LEU A 54 14.03 -17.61 -9.47
N ALA A 55 13.48 -17.82 -10.66
CA ALA A 55 13.94 -18.84 -11.60
C ALA A 55 15.42 -18.67 -11.98
N ARG A 56 15.82 -17.42 -12.29
CA ARG A 56 17.22 -17.09 -12.60
C ARG A 56 18.13 -17.28 -11.40
N THR A 57 17.71 -16.85 -10.21
CA THR A 57 18.54 -16.92 -9.01
C THR A 57 18.72 -18.35 -8.49
N LEU A 58 17.65 -19.15 -8.55
CA LEU A 58 17.65 -20.55 -8.11
C LEU A 58 18.07 -21.53 -9.21
N LYS A 59 18.38 -21.03 -10.42
CA LYS A 59 18.74 -21.82 -11.60
C LYS A 59 17.71 -22.93 -11.88
N ALA A 60 16.44 -22.57 -11.84
CA ALA A 60 15.31 -23.49 -11.94
C ALA A 60 14.32 -23.05 -13.02
N ARG A 61 13.40 -23.94 -13.39
CA ARG A 61 12.31 -23.60 -14.31
C ARG A 61 11.33 -22.63 -13.63
N ALA A 62 10.83 -21.65 -14.38
CA ALA A 62 9.93 -20.61 -13.88
C ALA A 62 8.54 -21.14 -13.50
N ILE A 63 7.96 -22.03 -14.32
CA ILE A 63 6.58 -22.50 -14.16
C ILE A 63 6.33 -23.10 -12.75
N PRO A 64 7.18 -23.99 -12.21
CA PRO A 64 7.00 -24.50 -10.85
C PRO A 64 7.09 -23.44 -9.74
N LEU A 65 7.86 -22.36 -9.97
CA LEU A 65 8.07 -21.28 -9.00
C LEU A 65 6.94 -20.23 -9.04
N ALA A 66 6.16 -20.17 -10.12
CA ALA A 66 5.07 -19.22 -10.25
C ALA A 66 4.03 -19.38 -9.14
N LYS A 67 3.77 -20.62 -8.71
CA LYS A 67 2.84 -20.90 -7.62
C LYS A 67 3.33 -20.34 -6.28
N SER A 68 4.60 -20.53 -5.92
CA SER A 68 5.13 -20.02 -4.67
C SER A 68 5.22 -18.49 -4.67
N ALA A 69 5.64 -17.89 -5.78
CA ALA A 69 5.63 -16.44 -5.96
C ALA A 69 4.21 -15.86 -5.82
N ALA A 70 3.22 -16.43 -6.51
CA ALA A 70 1.83 -15.96 -6.47
C ALA A 70 1.23 -16.05 -5.06
N ILE A 71 1.39 -17.19 -4.37
CA ILE A 71 0.86 -17.36 -3.01
C ILE A 71 1.52 -16.36 -2.05
N ALA A 72 2.84 -16.22 -2.13
CA ALA A 72 3.58 -15.32 -1.25
C ALA A 72 3.12 -13.87 -1.44
N ASN A 73 3.02 -13.40 -2.70
CA ASN A 73 2.57 -12.05 -3.05
C ASN A 73 1.12 -11.78 -2.66
N VAL A 74 0.22 -12.76 -2.83
CA VAL A 74 -1.17 -12.63 -2.39
C VAL A 74 -1.23 -12.46 -0.87
N VAL A 75 -0.48 -13.26 -0.12
CA VAL A 75 -0.47 -13.20 1.34
C VAL A 75 0.15 -11.91 1.85
N SER A 76 1.29 -11.47 1.29
CA SER A 76 1.91 -10.19 1.65
C SER A 76 1.00 -9.00 1.31
N THR A 77 0.30 -9.03 0.17
CA THR A 77 -0.62 -7.96 -0.24
C THR A 77 -1.89 -7.91 0.61
N ILE A 78 -2.54 -9.05 0.87
CA ILE A 78 -3.83 -9.08 1.59
C ILE A 78 -3.66 -8.92 3.10
N ILE A 79 -2.56 -9.44 3.66
CA ILE A 79 -2.36 -9.46 5.11
C ILE A 79 -1.24 -8.49 5.50
N GLY A 80 -0.08 -8.61 4.85
CA GLY A 80 1.10 -7.81 5.18
C GLY A 80 0.85 -6.31 5.06
N ILE A 81 0.38 -5.86 3.90
CA ILE A 81 0.23 -4.44 3.61
C ILE A 81 -0.81 -3.77 4.53
N PRO A 82 -2.02 -4.33 4.75
CA PRO A 82 -2.96 -3.76 5.72
C PRO A 82 -2.41 -3.72 7.15
N LEU A 83 -1.71 -4.76 7.60
CA LEU A 83 -1.12 -4.76 8.95
C LEU A 83 -0.01 -3.71 9.09
N THR A 84 0.86 -3.58 8.09
CA THR A 84 1.90 -2.54 8.07
C THR A 84 1.28 -1.16 8.03
N TRP A 85 0.25 -0.95 7.22
CA TRP A 85 -0.47 0.32 7.17
C TRP A 85 -1.08 0.67 8.54
N VAL A 86 -1.78 -0.26 9.20
CA VAL A 86 -2.34 -0.02 10.55
C VAL A 86 -1.24 0.36 11.53
N ALA A 87 -0.10 -0.35 11.52
CA ALA A 87 1.02 -0.05 12.39
C ALA A 87 1.59 1.37 12.14
N LEU A 88 1.69 1.78 10.87
CA LEU A 88 2.14 3.11 10.49
C LEU A 88 1.13 4.21 10.86
N VAL A 89 -0.17 3.97 10.71
CA VAL A 89 -1.21 4.90 11.17
C VAL A 89 -1.16 5.08 12.68
N ILE A 90 -1.01 4.00 13.45
CA ILE A 90 -0.86 4.09 14.91
C ILE A 90 0.38 4.93 15.25
N LEU A 91 1.51 4.69 14.56
CA LEU A 91 2.73 5.46 14.76
C LEU A 91 2.52 6.95 14.46
N GLU A 92 1.86 7.28 13.35
CA GLU A 92 1.52 8.65 12.97
C GLU A 92 0.68 9.33 14.07
N LEU A 93 -0.36 8.67 14.56
CA LEU A 93 -1.27 9.21 15.58
C LEU A 93 -0.58 9.44 16.93
N VAL A 94 0.32 8.56 17.36
CA VAL A 94 1.02 8.69 18.67
C VAL A 94 2.21 9.66 18.62
N THR A 95 2.64 10.08 17.43
CA THR A 95 3.78 10.98 17.23
C THR A 95 3.37 12.38 16.75
N ASP A 96 2.09 12.75 16.93
CA ASP A 96 1.52 14.03 16.49
C ASP A 96 1.54 14.26 14.96
N GLY A 97 1.71 13.18 14.20
CA GLY A 97 1.62 13.20 12.73
C GLY A 97 0.20 13.40 12.21
N GLY A 98 -0.82 13.27 13.07
CA GLY A 98 -2.21 13.58 12.72
C GLY A 98 -2.54 15.08 12.67
N SER A 99 -1.59 15.95 13.04
CA SER A 99 -1.76 17.41 12.95
C SER A 99 -1.42 17.93 11.55
N ALA A 100 -2.11 18.95 11.06
CA ALA A 100 -1.81 19.53 9.76
C ALA A 100 -0.45 20.25 9.79
N HIS A 101 0.60 19.63 9.21
CA HIS A 101 1.93 20.25 9.12
C HIS A 101 1.96 21.49 8.20
N GLY A 102 0.94 21.69 7.37
CA GLY A 102 0.86 22.77 6.39
C GLY A 102 1.65 22.47 5.12
N LEU A 103 1.66 23.43 4.18
CA LEU A 103 2.32 23.31 2.88
C LEU A 103 3.10 24.57 2.45
N ALA A 104 3.32 25.51 3.38
CA ALA A 104 3.94 26.79 3.07
C ALA A 104 5.45 26.69 2.85
N THR A 105 6.12 25.75 3.52
CA THR A 105 7.58 25.58 3.41
C THR A 105 7.96 24.22 2.81
N PRO A 106 9.16 24.10 2.19
CA PRO A 106 9.64 22.81 1.69
C PRO A 106 9.69 21.72 2.76
N LEU A 107 10.04 22.08 4.00
CA LEU A 107 10.07 21.14 5.13
C LEU A 107 8.66 20.63 5.46
N GLN A 108 7.66 21.52 5.49
CA GLN A 108 6.28 21.13 5.74
C GLN A 108 5.75 20.19 4.66
N LYS A 109 6.02 20.49 3.38
CA LYS A 109 5.67 19.59 2.26
C LYS A 109 6.34 18.23 2.38
N PHE A 110 7.62 18.19 2.74
CA PHE A 110 8.36 16.95 2.95
C PHE A 110 7.75 16.12 4.09
N LEU A 111 7.47 16.73 5.25
CA LEU A 111 6.84 16.05 6.38
C LEU A 111 5.42 15.56 6.03
N ALA A 112 4.65 16.35 5.28
CA ALA A 112 3.30 15.99 4.88
C ALA A 112 3.23 14.71 4.03
N VAL A 113 4.24 14.43 3.20
CA VAL A 113 4.25 13.22 2.36
C VAL A 113 5.08 12.07 2.92
N THR A 114 5.84 12.30 4.01
CA THR A 114 6.67 11.27 4.65
C THR A 114 6.06 10.80 5.96
N TRP A 115 5.81 11.73 6.88
CA TRP A 115 5.30 11.45 8.21
C TRP A 115 3.80 11.14 8.19
N GLN A 116 3.04 11.84 7.35
CA GLN A 116 1.60 11.61 7.14
C GLN A 116 1.32 10.67 5.95
N ALA A 117 2.34 9.93 5.51
CA ALA A 117 2.22 9.05 4.36
C ALA A 117 1.12 7.97 4.49
N PRO A 118 0.88 7.32 5.65
CA PRO A 118 -0.16 6.29 5.72
C PRO A 118 -1.58 6.90 5.80
N TRP A 119 -1.75 8.10 6.36
CA TRP A 119 -3.02 8.82 6.40
C TRP A 119 -2.82 10.31 6.04
N LEU A 120 -2.98 10.65 4.76
CA LEU A 120 -2.70 12.02 4.32
C LEU A 120 -3.77 13.01 4.81
N ILE A 121 -3.37 14.21 5.20
CA ILE A 121 -4.30 15.33 5.39
C ILE A 121 -4.87 15.75 4.01
N PRO A 122 -6.19 16.01 3.89
CA PRO A 122 -6.84 16.16 2.59
C PRO A 122 -6.61 17.57 2.02
N TYR A 123 -5.37 17.88 1.63
CA TYR A 123 -5.06 19.10 0.89
C TYR A 123 -5.56 18.95 -0.55
N GLU A 124 -6.87 19.10 -0.78
CA GLU A 124 -7.58 18.73 -2.02
C GLU A 124 -6.87 19.19 -3.30
N ARG A 125 -6.27 20.40 -3.27
CA ARG A 125 -5.58 21.00 -4.42
C ARG A 125 -4.21 20.41 -4.72
N GLU A 126 -3.64 19.66 -3.77
CA GLU A 126 -2.26 19.20 -3.77
C GLU A 126 -2.17 17.66 -3.78
N LEU A 127 -3.30 16.96 -3.59
CA LEU A 127 -3.36 15.50 -3.54
C LEU A 127 -2.78 14.82 -4.79
N TYR A 128 -2.84 15.46 -5.96
CA TYR A 128 -2.35 14.88 -7.23
C TYR A 128 -0.87 14.46 -7.18
N TRP A 129 -0.02 15.24 -6.50
CA TRP A 129 1.40 14.88 -6.30
C TRP A 129 1.63 14.24 -4.93
N MET A 130 0.88 14.63 -3.89
CA MET A 130 1.09 14.13 -2.54
C MET A 130 0.80 12.62 -2.43
N VAL A 131 -0.25 12.13 -3.09
CA VAL A 131 -0.59 10.70 -3.10
C VAL A 131 0.54 9.87 -3.69
N LEU A 132 1.13 10.33 -4.79
CA LEU A 132 2.22 9.64 -5.48
C LEU A 132 3.53 9.71 -4.66
N ALA A 133 3.85 10.89 -4.11
CA ALA A 133 4.99 11.05 -3.22
C ALA A 133 4.89 10.20 -1.95
N ALA A 134 3.72 10.17 -1.30
CA ALA A 134 3.47 9.33 -0.13
C ALA A 134 3.53 7.84 -0.47
N SER A 135 3.01 7.45 -1.64
CA SER A 135 3.13 6.07 -2.13
C SER A 135 4.59 5.63 -2.25
N LEU A 136 5.47 6.49 -2.77
CA LEU A 136 6.92 6.22 -2.85
C LEU A 136 7.54 6.00 -1.47
N VAL A 137 7.12 6.78 -0.46
CA VAL A 137 7.58 6.60 0.92
C VAL A 137 7.09 5.25 1.47
N LEU A 138 5.81 4.93 1.27
CA LEU A 138 5.20 3.68 1.74
C LEU A 138 5.78 2.42 1.08
N LEU A 139 6.38 2.52 -0.11
CA LEU A 139 7.09 1.40 -0.73
C LEU A 139 8.19 0.84 0.19
N VAL A 140 8.86 1.68 0.98
CA VAL A 140 9.94 1.23 1.87
C VAL A 140 9.45 0.29 2.99
N PRO A 141 8.50 0.67 3.86
CA PRO A 141 7.98 -0.24 4.88
C PRO A 141 7.24 -1.43 4.27
N PHE A 142 6.53 -1.25 3.14
CA PHE A 142 5.87 -2.36 2.46
C PHE A 142 6.86 -3.38 1.90
N PHE A 143 8.02 -2.93 1.37
CA PHE A 143 9.08 -3.82 0.91
C PHE A 143 9.55 -4.76 2.01
N PHE A 144 9.80 -4.21 3.21
CA PHE A 144 10.24 -5.04 4.34
C PHE A 144 9.14 -6.00 4.77
N ALA A 145 7.91 -5.52 4.89
CA ALA A 145 6.76 -6.37 5.23
C ALA A 145 6.61 -7.53 4.25
N SER A 146 6.70 -7.23 2.95
CA SER A 146 6.66 -8.20 1.87
C SER A 146 7.77 -9.24 2.03
N TYR A 147 9.03 -8.82 2.11
CA TYR A 147 10.16 -9.74 2.27
C TYR A 147 10.03 -10.66 3.50
N PHE A 148 9.66 -10.10 4.67
CA PHE A 148 9.55 -10.87 5.91
C PHE A 148 8.39 -11.88 5.90
N ILE A 149 7.34 -11.61 5.13
CA ILE A 149 6.20 -12.53 4.96
C ILE A 149 6.51 -13.57 3.88
N GLU A 150 7.04 -13.15 2.75
CA GLU A 150 7.20 -13.99 1.58
C GLU A 150 8.34 -14.98 1.72
N ALA A 151 9.49 -14.56 2.26
CA ALA A 151 10.67 -15.41 2.30
C ALA A 151 10.44 -16.73 3.08
N PRO A 152 9.78 -16.72 4.26
CA PRO A 152 9.37 -17.96 4.93
C PRO A 152 8.36 -18.80 4.14
N ILE A 153 7.38 -18.17 3.47
CA ILE A 153 6.35 -18.87 2.67
C ILE A 153 7.02 -19.61 1.52
N VAL A 154 7.84 -18.92 0.72
CA VAL A 154 8.53 -19.52 -0.42
C VAL A 154 9.50 -20.59 0.05
N ALA A 155 10.27 -20.36 1.12
CA ALA A 155 11.16 -21.38 1.68
C ALA A 155 10.41 -22.65 2.16
N ARG A 156 9.18 -22.48 2.66
CA ARG A 156 8.33 -23.60 3.07
C ARG A 156 7.77 -24.39 1.90
N ILE A 157 7.46 -23.74 0.78
CA ILE A 157 6.93 -24.38 -0.43
C ILE A 157 8.07 -25.04 -1.23
N GLU A 158 9.17 -24.32 -1.42
CA GLU A 158 10.29 -24.69 -2.28
C GLU A 158 11.41 -25.42 -1.52
N ARG A 159 11.05 -26.45 -0.74
CA ARG A 159 11.96 -27.22 0.14
C ARG A 159 13.12 -27.91 -0.58
N ARG A 160 13.07 -27.99 -1.91
CA ARG A 160 14.15 -28.54 -2.74
C ARG A 160 15.41 -27.65 -2.75
N PHE A 161 15.31 -26.41 -2.28
CA PHE A 161 16.46 -25.49 -2.14
C PHE A 161 16.75 -25.21 -0.67
N PRO A 162 18.03 -24.96 -0.30
CA PRO A 162 18.39 -24.48 1.03
C PRO A 162 17.68 -23.15 1.35
N ALA A 163 17.10 -23.04 2.55
CA ALA A 163 16.37 -21.85 2.98
C ALA A 163 17.16 -20.53 2.84
N PRO A 164 18.47 -20.45 3.16
CA PRO A 164 19.25 -19.22 2.94
C PRO A 164 19.29 -18.79 1.47
N GLN A 165 19.38 -19.75 0.54
CA GLN A 165 19.38 -19.49 -0.89
C GLN A 165 18.02 -18.95 -1.35
N VAL A 166 16.92 -19.53 -0.85
CA VAL A 166 15.56 -19.06 -1.15
C VAL A 166 15.35 -17.64 -0.62
N ARG A 167 15.76 -17.36 0.62
CA ARG A 167 15.62 -16.01 1.20
C ARG A 167 16.38 -14.95 0.40
N ALA A 168 17.61 -15.25 -0.03
CA ALA A 168 18.38 -14.36 -0.89
C ALA A 168 17.69 -14.15 -2.26
N ALA A 169 17.08 -15.19 -2.82
CA ALA A 169 16.35 -15.09 -4.08
C ALA A 169 15.07 -14.25 -3.95
N VAL A 170 14.29 -14.45 -2.88
CA VAL A 170 13.08 -13.66 -2.58
C VAL A 170 13.43 -12.20 -2.34
N PHE A 171 14.52 -11.92 -1.59
CA PHE A 171 15.00 -10.55 -1.40
C PHE A 171 15.31 -9.87 -2.74
N ARG A 172 16.03 -10.54 -3.65
CA ARG A 172 16.32 -10.00 -4.99
C ARG A 172 15.06 -9.81 -5.83
N ALA A 173 14.10 -10.71 -5.72
CA ALA A 173 12.82 -10.60 -6.40
C ALA A 173 12.03 -9.37 -5.91
N ASN A 174 11.92 -9.19 -4.59
CA ASN A 174 11.30 -8.02 -3.98
C ASN A 174 12.04 -6.71 -4.37
N VAL A 175 13.38 -6.72 -4.40
CA VAL A 175 14.14 -5.53 -4.84
C VAL A 175 13.78 -5.17 -6.27
N ALA A 176 13.70 -6.16 -7.16
CA ALA A 176 13.33 -5.92 -8.55
C ALA A 176 11.89 -5.38 -8.70
N SER A 177 10.92 -5.96 -8.00
CA SER A 177 9.52 -5.53 -8.05
C SER A 177 9.32 -4.14 -7.46
N TYR A 178 9.93 -3.84 -6.32
CA TYR A 178 9.83 -2.52 -5.69
C TYR A 178 10.59 -1.42 -6.45
N ILE A 179 11.71 -1.73 -7.10
CA ILE A 179 12.35 -0.79 -8.06
C ILE A 179 11.40 -0.51 -9.22
N GLY A 180 10.75 -1.55 -9.77
CA GLY A 180 9.76 -1.39 -10.84
C GLY A 180 8.58 -0.50 -10.43
N LEU A 181 8.03 -0.73 -9.24
CA LEU A 181 6.96 0.09 -8.67
C LEU A 181 7.41 1.53 -8.42
N ALA A 182 8.63 1.73 -7.90
CA ALA A 182 9.18 3.07 -7.67
C ALA A 182 9.37 3.83 -8.98
N ILE A 183 9.92 3.20 -10.03
CA ILE A 183 10.06 3.81 -11.36
C ILE A 183 8.69 4.18 -11.92
N PHE A 184 7.73 3.26 -11.87
CA PHE A 184 6.36 3.54 -12.35
C PHE A 184 5.74 4.73 -11.61
N ASN A 185 5.87 4.78 -10.29
CA ASN A 185 5.31 5.85 -9.47
C ASN A 185 6.02 7.20 -9.72
N LEU A 186 7.35 7.21 -9.91
CA LEU A 186 8.11 8.40 -10.28
C LEU A 186 7.69 8.95 -11.66
N VAL A 187 7.49 8.07 -12.64
CA VAL A 187 7.01 8.47 -13.98
C VAL A 187 5.61 9.08 -13.89
N TRP A 188 4.72 8.45 -13.11
CA TRP A 188 3.38 9.00 -12.87
C TRP A 188 3.47 10.36 -12.17
N LEU A 189 4.29 10.48 -11.14
CA LEU A 189 4.48 11.74 -10.40
C LEU A 189 4.92 12.86 -11.33
N ALA A 190 5.93 12.62 -12.17
CA ALA A 190 6.39 13.60 -13.16
C ALA A 190 5.26 14.01 -14.11
N TRP A 191 4.57 13.03 -14.70
CA TRP A 191 3.45 13.28 -15.61
C TRP A 191 2.32 14.07 -14.93
N SER A 192 2.00 13.73 -13.68
CA SER A 192 0.94 14.38 -12.90
C SER A 192 1.29 15.83 -12.55
N ILE A 193 2.56 16.13 -12.30
CA ILE A 193 3.02 17.51 -12.07
C ILE A 193 2.94 18.32 -13.36
N GLU A 194 3.36 17.75 -14.49
CA GLU A 194 3.32 18.42 -15.79
C GLU A 194 1.89 18.77 -16.26
N HIS A 195 0.94 17.88 -15.97
CA HIS A 195 -0.46 18.00 -16.40
C HIS A 195 -1.38 18.48 -15.27
N ALA A 196 -0.83 18.90 -14.13
CA ALA A 196 -1.60 19.49 -13.06
C ALA A 196 -2.34 20.73 -13.59
N PRO A 197 -3.62 20.94 -13.21
CA PRO A 197 -4.34 22.15 -13.56
C PRO A 197 -3.55 23.36 -13.06
N ARG A 198 -2.96 24.14 -13.98
CA ARG A 198 -2.33 25.40 -13.64
C ARG A 198 -3.44 26.38 -13.28
N MET A 199 -3.50 26.80 -12.02
CA MET A 199 -4.34 27.91 -11.58
C MET A 199 -3.61 29.23 -11.82
#